data_AF-A0A0Q5I8J8-F1
#
_entry.id   AF-A0A0Q5I8J8-F1
#
_cell.length_a   1.000
_cell.length_b   1.000
_cell.length_c   1.000
_cell.angle_alpha   90.00
_cell.angle_beta   90.00
_cell.angle_gamma   90.00
#
_symmetry.space_group_name_H-M   'P 1'
#
loop_
_entity.id
_entity.type
_entity.pdbx_description
1 polymer ?
#
loop_
_entity_poly.entity_id
_entity_poly.type
_entity_poly.pdbx_seq_one_letter_code
_entity_poly.pdbx_strand_id
1 'polypeptide(L)'
;MVTLVMAAILGVQHVNGGVPAHHLLADPSLPVLSNWWGLLTLPLLAWFLLGRIERRRKANPLAAHGDFAAFTGALVFGAVLSLLFTAGQSSATETMVLSLGLLAVFYPIHRAACVLGFVIGMTWTFGAVLPMIAAAIFAAAGAAIWYGVRFVYARALVLRR
;
A
#
# COMPACT_ATOMS: atom_id res chain seq x y z
N MET A 1 -9.67 -16.24 -4.81
CA MET A 1 -8.42 -16.52 -4.08
C MET A 1 -8.17 -15.54 -2.94
N VAL A 2 -8.10 -14.22 -3.17
CA VAL A 2 -7.90 -13.22 -2.10
C VAL A 2 -8.96 -13.30 -0.99
N THR A 3 -10.22 -13.50 -1.35
CA THR A 3 -11.34 -13.75 -0.42
C THR A 3 -11.10 -14.94 0.50
N LEU A 4 -10.67 -16.07 -0.06
CA LEU A 4 -10.43 -17.32 0.68
C LEU A 4 -9.26 -17.18 1.65
N VAL A 5 -8.18 -16.51 1.23
CA VAL A 5 -7.04 -16.21 2.10
C VAL A 5 -7.47 -15.33 3.27
N MET A 6 -8.24 -14.26 3.00
CA MET A 6 -8.74 -13.39 4.07
C MET A 6 -9.71 -14.14 5.01
N ALA A 7 -10.58 -14.99 4.47
CA ALA A 7 -11.49 -15.81 5.26
C ALA A 7 -10.73 -16.80 6.17
N ALA A 8 -9.65 -17.42 5.67
CA ALA A 8 -8.80 -18.30 6.47
C ALA A 8 -8.10 -17.53 7.60
N ILE A 9 -7.54 -16.35 7.33
CA ILE A 9 -6.89 -15.51 8.34
C ILE A 9 -7.89 -15.10 9.43
N LEU A 10 -9.07 -14.60 9.04
CA LEU A 10 -10.11 -14.20 9.99
C LEU A 10 -10.66 -15.40 10.78
N GLY A 11 -10.77 -16.57 10.15
CA GLY A 11 -11.16 -17.81 10.82
C GLY A 11 -10.18 -18.19 11.93
N VAL A 12 -8.88 -18.13 11.65
CA VAL A 12 -7.82 -18.34 12.65
C VAL A 12 -7.91 -17.32 13.78
N GLN A 13 -8.16 -16.05 13.47
CA GLN A 13 -8.33 -15.01 14.51
C GLN A 13 -9.58 -15.24 15.36
N HIS A 14 -10.69 -15.64 14.73
CA HIS A 14 -11.94 -15.91 15.43
C HIS A 14 -11.81 -17.04 16.45
N VAL A 15 -11.08 -18.11 16.12
CA VAL A 15 -10.85 -19.24 17.04
C VAL A 15 -9.77 -18.97 18.11
N ASN A 16 -8.87 -18.01 17.91
CA ASN A 16 -7.74 -17.72 18.81
C ASN A 16 -7.93 -16.46 19.67
N GLY A 17 -9.17 -16.04 19.94
CA GLY A 17 -9.45 -14.90 20.85
C GLY A 17 -10.28 -13.77 20.23
N GLY A 18 -10.82 -13.97 19.03
CA GLY A 18 -11.71 -13.02 18.36
C GLY A 18 -11.02 -12.18 17.29
N VAL A 19 -11.82 -11.61 16.39
CA VAL A 19 -11.30 -10.79 15.28
C VAL A 19 -10.88 -9.42 15.84
N PRO A 20 -9.60 -9.04 15.72
CA PRO A 20 -9.10 -7.78 16.27
C PRO A 20 -9.79 -6.57 15.67
N ALA A 21 -9.82 -5.50 16.46
CA ALA A 21 -10.24 -4.19 16.02
C ALA A 21 -9.20 -3.16 16.47
N HIS A 22 -8.78 -2.30 15.56
CA HIS A 22 -7.69 -1.34 15.78
C HIS A 22 -8.25 0.07 15.86
N HIS A 23 -7.82 0.83 16.87
CA HIS A 23 -8.02 2.27 16.87
C HIS A 23 -7.20 2.92 15.75
N LEU A 24 -7.79 3.91 15.08
CA LEU A 24 -7.09 4.69 14.06
C LEU A 24 -5.86 5.37 14.69
N LEU A 25 -4.73 5.35 14.00
CA LEU A 25 -3.46 5.98 14.45
C LEU A 25 -2.98 5.55 15.85
N ALA A 26 -3.40 4.38 16.35
CA ALA A 26 -3.13 3.94 17.72
C ALA A 26 -3.61 4.93 18.81
N ASP A 27 -4.62 5.77 18.50
CA ASP A 27 -5.22 6.72 19.43
C ASP A 27 -6.57 6.19 19.94
N PRO A 28 -6.71 5.90 21.25
CA PRO A 28 -7.95 5.40 21.83
C PRO A 28 -9.17 6.32 21.65
N SER A 29 -8.95 7.62 21.41
CA SER A 29 -10.01 8.59 21.17
C SER A 29 -10.61 8.53 19.76
N LEU A 30 -9.93 7.84 18.83
CA LEU A 30 -10.35 7.69 17.44
C LEU A 30 -11.17 6.40 17.22
N PRO A 31 -12.03 6.37 16.17
CA PRO A 31 -12.91 5.22 15.91
C PRO A 31 -12.13 3.92 15.71
N VAL A 32 -12.69 2.85 16.25
CA VAL A 32 -12.19 1.49 16.13
C VAL A 32 -12.63 0.89 14.79
N LEU A 33 -11.67 0.35 14.04
CA LEU A 33 -11.90 -0.35 12.79
C LEU A 33 -11.68 -1.85 12.99
N SER A 34 -12.75 -2.63 12.83
CA SER A 34 -12.66 -4.09 12.90
C SER A 34 -12.08 -4.70 11.62
N ASN A 35 -11.26 -5.74 11.79
CA ASN A 35 -10.68 -6.49 10.68
C ASN A 35 -11.71 -7.25 9.84
N TRP A 36 -12.95 -7.39 10.31
CA TRP A 36 -14.07 -7.96 9.54
C TRP A 36 -14.30 -7.26 8.21
N TRP A 37 -14.11 -5.94 8.17
CA TRP A 37 -14.22 -5.17 6.93
C TRP A 37 -13.25 -5.66 5.85
N GLY A 38 -12.11 -6.23 6.25
CA GLY A 38 -11.14 -6.80 5.32
C GLY A 38 -11.70 -7.92 4.44
N LEU A 39 -12.73 -8.65 4.88
CA LEU A 39 -13.38 -9.69 4.08
C LEU A 39 -14.06 -9.13 2.83
N LEU A 40 -14.53 -7.88 2.90
CA LEU A 40 -15.15 -7.18 1.77
C LEU A 40 -14.15 -6.26 1.06
N THR A 41 -13.42 -5.45 1.83
CA THR A 41 -12.64 -4.36 1.27
C THR A 41 -11.39 -4.84 0.54
N LEU A 42 -10.70 -5.86 1.05
CA LEU A 42 -9.46 -6.36 0.43
C LEU A 42 -9.73 -7.03 -0.92
N PRO A 43 -10.76 -7.89 -1.09
CA PRO A 43 -11.14 -8.40 -2.40
C PRO A 43 -11.53 -7.32 -3.41
N LEU A 44 -12.31 -6.32 -2.98
CA LEU A 44 -12.72 -5.23 -3.85
C LEU A 44 -11.52 -4.40 -4.32
N LEU A 45 -10.61 -4.07 -3.40
CA LEU A 45 -9.36 -3.39 -3.72
C LEU A 45 -8.52 -4.23 -4.69
N ALA A 46 -8.32 -5.52 -4.38
CA ALA A 46 -7.54 -6.41 -5.22
C ALA A 46 -8.13 -6.51 -6.62
N TRP A 47 -9.45 -6.67 -6.75
CA TRP A 47 -10.13 -6.68 -8.04
C TRP A 47 -9.91 -5.38 -8.82
N PHE A 48 -10.10 -4.22 -8.18
CA PHE A 48 -9.91 -2.92 -8.81
C PHE A 48 -8.45 -2.71 -9.27
N LEU A 49 -7.47 -2.99 -8.42
CA LEU A 49 -6.05 -2.79 -8.70
C LEU A 49 -5.52 -3.80 -9.72
N LEU A 50 -5.92 -5.08 -9.64
CA LEU A 50 -5.57 -6.08 -10.63
C LEU A 50 -6.16 -5.73 -12.01
N GLY A 51 -7.42 -5.27 -12.06
CA GLY A 51 -8.02 -4.80 -13.32
C GLY A 51 -7.31 -3.59 -13.92
N ARG A 52 -6.68 -2.73 -13.11
CA ARG A 52 -5.80 -1.64 -13.60
C ARG A 52 -4.47 -2.18 -14.14
N ILE A 53 -3.85 -3.13 -13.44
CA ILE A 53 -2.59 -3.78 -13.83
C ILE A 53 -2.78 -4.53 -15.15
N GLU A 54 -3.85 -5.31 -15.28
CA GLU A 54 -4.16 -6.08 -16.48
C GLU A 54 -4.37 -5.17 -17.70
N ARG A 55 -5.16 -4.10 -17.54
CA ARG A 55 -5.35 -3.10 -18.61
C ARG A 55 -4.03 -2.50 -19.08
N ARG A 56 -3.12 -2.18 -18.15
CA ARG A 56 -1.79 -1.66 -18.48
C ARG A 56 -0.93 -2.70 -19.21
N ARG A 57 -0.96 -3.96 -18.77
CA ARG A 57 -0.21 -5.06 -19.41
C ARG A 57 -0.72 -5.37 -20.82
N LYS A 58 -2.03 -5.29 -21.05
CA LYS A 58 -2.61 -5.42 -22.41
C LYS A 58 -2.09 -4.32 -23.35
N ALA A 59 -1.94 -3.09 -22.85
CA ALA A 59 -1.38 -1.98 -23.63
C ALA A 59 0.14 -2.05 -23.80
N ASN A 60 0.86 -2.64 -22.83
CA ASN A 60 2.30 -2.82 -22.87
C ASN A 60 2.72 -4.11 -22.15
N PRO A 61 2.91 -5.23 -22.88
CA PRO A 61 3.27 -6.52 -22.29
C PRO A 61 4.58 -6.51 -21.50
N LEU A 62 5.55 -5.68 -21.90
CA LEU A 62 6.83 -5.54 -21.20
C LEU A 62 6.67 -4.93 -19.79
N ALA A 63 5.52 -4.31 -19.49
CA ALA A 63 5.22 -3.79 -18.16
C ALA A 63 5.09 -4.89 -17.09
N ALA A 64 4.91 -6.16 -17.46
CA ALA A 64 4.70 -7.27 -16.52
C ALA A 64 5.85 -7.42 -15.51
N HIS A 65 7.10 -7.37 -15.97
CA HIS A 65 8.29 -7.43 -15.11
C HIS A 65 8.35 -6.26 -14.14
N GLY A 66 8.05 -5.05 -14.64
CA GLY A 66 8.02 -3.84 -13.82
C GLY A 66 6.91 -3.86 -12.77
N ASP A 67 5.73 -4.42 -13.10
CA ASP A 67 4.63 -4.58 -12.15
C ASP A 67 4.94 -5.64 -11.09
N PHE A 68 5.61 -6.73 -11.45
CA PHE A 68 6.04 -7.74 -10.50
C PHE A 68 7.07 -7.18 -9.51
N ALA A 69 8.11 -6.49 -10.02
CA ALA A 69 9.10 -5.84 -9.17
C ALA A 69 8.46 -4.77 -8.26
N ALA A 70 7.52 -3.97 -8.79
CA ALA A 70 6.77 -2.97 -8.03
C ALA A 70 5.97 -3.59 -6.89
N PHE A 71 5.26 -4.67 -7.18
CA PHE A 71 4.47 -5.42 -6.20
C PHE A 71 5.35 -6.01 -5.11
N THR A 72 6.40 -6.76 -5.49
CA THR A 72 7.29 -7.44 -4.56
C THR A 72 8.05 -6.44 -3.69
N GLY A 73 8.56 -5.34 -4.26
CA GLY A 73 9.23 -4.30 -3.50
C GLY A 73 8.31 -3.66 -2.46
N ALA A 74 7.08 -3.33 -2.84
CA ALA A 74 6.10 -2.75 -1.92
C ALA A 74 5.61 -3.75 -0.86
N LEU A 75 5.49 -5.04 -1.21
CA LEU A 75 5.15 -6.12 -0.29
C LEU A 75 6.22 -6.25 0.80
N VAL A 76 7.50 -6.33 0.40
CA VAL A 76 8.62 -6.38 1.34
C VAL A 76 8.66 -5.12 2.20
N PHE A 77 8.49 -3.94 1.59
CA PHE A 77 8.46 -2.68 2.31
C PHE A 77 7.36 -2.67 3.39
N GLY A 78 6.13 -3.05 3.04
CA GLY A 78 5.02 -3.14 3.99
C GLY A 78 5.25 -4.17 5.08
N ALA A 79 5.81 -5.33 4.75
CA ALA A 79 6.14 -6.36 5.74
C ALA A 79 7.21 -5.88 6.73
N VAL A 80 8.30 -5.27 6.25
CA VAL A 80 9.35 -4.72 7.12
C VAL A 80 8.80 -3.59 7.98
N LEU A 81 7.99 -2.70 7.41
CA LEU A 81 7.37 -1.61 8.16
C LEU A 81 6.48 -2.15 9.30
N SER A 82 5.71 -3.21 9.01
CA SER A 82 4.87 -3.88 10.01
C SER A 82 5.69 -4.53 11.13
N LEU A 83 6.83 -5.15 10.80
CA LEU A 83 7.74 -5.74 11.77
C LEU A 83 8.35 -4.66 12.67
N LEU A 84 8.83 -3.56 12.10
CA LEU A 84 9.42 -2.45 12.88
C LEU A 84 8.40 -1.80 13.80
N PHE A 85 7.17 -1.59 13.32
CA PHE A 85 6.09 -1.06 14.16
C PHE A 85 5.79 -2.00 15.32
N THR A 86 5.67 -3.30 15.05
CA THR A 86 5.40 -4.31 16.09
C THR A 86 6.55 -4.41 17.11
N ALA A 87 7.78 -4.17 16.66
CA ALA A 87 8.96 -4.11 17.52
C ALA A 87 9.10 -2.78 18.31
N GLY A 88 8.16 -1.83 18.16
CA GLY A 88 8.21 -0.53 18.84
C GLY A 88 9.28 0.42 18.32
N GLN A 89 9.85 0.16 17.14
CA GLN A 89 10.92 0.96 16.54
C GLN A 89 10.34 2.18 15.81
N SER A 90 9.78 3.14 16.55
CA SER A 90 9.08 4.32 15.99
C SER A 90 9.97 5.15 15.05
N SER A 91 11.21 5.44 15.44
CA SER A 91 12.14 6.23 14.61
C SER A 91 12.46 5.56 13.26
N ALA A 92 12.61 4.23 13.24
CA ALA A 92 12.86 3.49 12.00
C ALA A 92 11.60 3.46 11.11
N THR A 93 10.42 3.31 11.72
CA THR A 93 9.11 3.34 11.04
C THR A 93 8.89 4.69 10.35
N GLU A 94 9.12 5.79 11.07
CA GLU A 94 9.04 7.16 10.53
C GLU A 94 10.02 7.38 9.38
N THR A 95 11.27 6.98 9.58
CA THR A 95 12.32 7.10 8.54
C THR A 95 11.95 6.35 7.28
N MET A 96 11.41 5.14 7.39
CA MET A 96 10.91 4.38 6.24
C MET A 96 9.76 5.09 5.54
N VAL A 97 8.77 5.60 6.26
CA VAL A 97 7.64 6.33 5.66
C VAL A 97 8.12 7.59 4.94
N LEU A 98 9.03 8.36 5.56
CA LEU A 98 9.61 9.56 4.93
C LEU A 98 10.41 9.23 3.66
N SER A 99 11.08 8.07 3.62
CA SER A 99 11.82 7.63 2.44
C SER A 99 10.93 7.42 1.21
N LEU A 100 9.62 7.20 1.39
CA LEU A 100 8.65 7.14 0.28
C LEU A 100 8.59 8.45 -0.51
N GLY A 101 8.74 9.60 0.16
CA GLY A 101 8.79 10.90 -0.50
C GLY A 101 9.98 11.03 -1.45
N LEU A 102 11.15 10.57 -1.01
CA LEU A 102 12.35 10.52 -1.85
C LEU A 102 12.20 9.52 -3.00
N LEU A 103 11.67 8.33 -2.71
CA LEU A 103 11.39 7.32 -3.73
C LEU A 103 10.40 7.83 -4.78
N ALA A 104 9.41 8.62 -4.40
CA ALA A 104 8.41 9.18 -5.31
C ALA A 104 8.99 10.14 -6.36
N VAL A 105 10.18 10.71 -6.13
CA VAL A 105 10.90 11.54 -7.11
C VAL A 105 11.42 10.68 -8.26
N PHE A 106 11.95 9.49 -7.96
CA PHE A 106 12.62 8.63 -8.93
C PHE A 106 11.73 7.50 -9.47
N TYR A 107 10.71 7.11 -8.70
CA TYR A 107 9.86 5.97 -9.01
C TYR A 107 8.37 6.28 -8.75
N PRO A 108 7.45 5.88 -9.65
CA PRO A 108 6.01 6.11 -9.48
C PRO A 108 5.42 5.15 -8.44
N ILE A 109 5.58 5.46 -7.15
CA ILE A 109 5.09 4.63 -6.04
C ILE A 109 3.55 4.55 -5.97
N HIS A 110 2.83 5.43 -6.68
CA HIS A 110 1.37 5.41 -6.80
C HIS A 110 0.83 4.35 -7.76
N ARG A 111 1.70 3.52 -8.35
CA ARG A 111 1.29 2.41 -9.22
C ARG A 111 0.41 1.42 -8.46
N ALA A 112 -0.60 0.90 -9.16
CA ALA A 112 -1.53 -0.09 -8.61
C ALA A 112 -0.82 -1.32 -8.02
N ALA A 113 0.27 -1.78 -8.64
CA ALA A 113 1.08 -2.89 -8.13
C ALA A 113 1.75 -2.55 -6.77
N CYS A 114 2.27 -1.34 -6.60
CA CYS A 114 2.85 -0.89 -5.33
C CYS A 114 1.78 -0.81 -4.24
N VAL A 115 0.63 -0.20 -4.54
CA VAL A 115 -0.50 -0.10 -3.60
C VAL A 115 -0.95 -1.49 -3.14
N LEU A 116 -1.12 -2.41 -4.08
CA LEU A 116 -1.55 -3.78 -3.76
C LEU A 116 -0.51 -4.53 -2.90
N GLY A 117 0.77 -4.45 -3.27
CA GLY A 117 1.85 -5.08 -2.52
C GLY A 117 1.95 -4.56 -1.09
N PHE A 118 1.95 -3.24 -0.93
CA PHE A 118 2.01 -2.59 0.38
C PHE A 118 0.84 -3.00 1.28
N VAL A 119 -0.40 -2.95 0.76
CA VAL A 119 -1.59 -3.33 1.55
C VAL A 119 -1.50 -4.78 2.00
N ILE A 120 -1.16 -5.71 1.10
CA ILE A 120 -1.03 -7.13 1.45
C ILE A 120 0.06 -7.33 2.51
N GLY A 121 1.22 -6.66 2.36
CA GLY A 121 2.34 -6.80 3.30
C GLY A 121 2.03 -6.33 4.71
N MET A 122 1.09 -5.39 4.84
CA MET A 122 0.67 -4.83 6.12
C MET A 122 -0.59 -5.52 6.71
N THR A 123 -1.29 -6.33 5.90
CA THR A 123 -2.63 -6.86 6.27
C THR A 123 -2.58 -7.78 7.49
N TRP A 124 -1.48 -8.52 7.68
CA TRP A 124 -1.35 -9.43 8.82
C TRP A 124 -1.32 -8.69 10.16
N THR A 125 -0.60 -7.58 10.23
CA THR A 125 -0.39 -6.83 11.48
C THR A 125 -1.51 -5.83 11.78
N PHE A 126 -2.05 -5.16 10.75
CA PHE A 126 -2.98 -4.04 10.93
C PHE A 126 -4.39 -4.29 10.38
N GLY A 127 -4.64 -5.49 9.86
CA GLY A 127 -5.82 -5.77 9.06
C GLY A 127 -5.77 -5.05 7.70
N ALA A 128 -6.87 -5.13 6.93
CA ALA A 128 -6.89 -4.55 5.59
C ALA A 128 -7.20 -3.04 5.57
N VAL A 129 -8.04 -2.55 6.49
CA VAL A 129 -8.60 -1.20 6.40
C VAL A 129 -7.54 -0.12 6.58
N LEU A 130 -6.76 -0.21 7.67
CA LEU A 130 -5.76 0.79 8.00
C LEU A 130 -4.66 0.90 6.93
N PRO A 131 -4.08 -0.20 6.41
CA PRO A 131 -3.12 -0.13 5.32
C PRO A 131 -3.69 0.42 4.02
N MET A 132 -4.97 0.20 3.70
CA MET A 132 -5.56 0.80 2.49
C MET A 132 -5.65 2.33 2.59
N ILE A 133 -6.03 2.86 3.76
CA ILE A 133 -6.07 4.30 4.00
C ILE A 133 -4.66 4.88 3.86
N ALA A 134 -3.67 4.27 4.53
CA ALA A 134 -2.28 4.68 4.43
C ALA A 134 -1.77 4.62 2.97
N ALA A 135 -2.05 3.52 2.25
CA ALA A 135 -1.65 3.35 0.86
C ALA A 135 -2.29 4.40 -0.06
N ALA A 136 -3.55 4.78 0.18
CA ALA A 136 -4.23 5.83 -0.57
C ALA A 136 -3.56 7.19 -0.37
N ILE A 137 -3.22 7.53 0.88
CA ILE A 137 -2.50 8.76 1.23
C ILE A 137 -1.11 8.77 0.56
N PHE A 138 -0.34 7.70 0.72
CA PHE A 138 0.99 7.59 0.13
C PHE A 138 0.97 7.60 -1.40
N ALA A 139 -0.03 6.97 -2.02
CA ALA A 139 -0.20 7.02 -3.47
C ALA A 139 -0.58 8.42 -3.96
N ALA A 140 -1.45 9.14 -3.23
CA ALA A 140 -1.82 10.51 -3.58
C ALA A 140 -0.62 11.46 -3.47
N ALA A 141 0.09 11.42 -2.35
CA ALA A 141 1.31 12.21 -2.13
C ALA A 141 2.40 11.85 -3.16
N GLY A 142 2.64 10.55 -3.38
CA GLY A 142 3.61 10.08 -4.36
C GLY A 142 3.26 10.50 -5.80
N ALA A 143 1.98 10.48 -6.18
CA ALA A 143 1.53 10.98 -7.47
C ALA A 143 1.77 12.48 -7.61
N ALA A 144 1.48 13.27 -6.57
CA ALA A 144 1.70 14.72 -6.56
C ALA A 144 3.19 15.05 -6.77
N ILE A 145 4.08 14.38 -6.03
CA ILE A 145 5.54 14.54 -6.16
C ILE A 145 5.98 14.16 -7.58
N TRP A 146 5.60 12.97 -8.03
CA TRP A 146 6.04 12.43 -9.32
C TRP A 146 5.63 13.31 -10.51
N TYR A 147 4.36 13.71 -10.56
CA TYR A 147 3.86 14.57 -11.64
C TYR A 147 4.37 16.00 -11.50
N GLY A 148 4.50 16.53 -10.28
CA GLY A 148 5.04 17.85 -10.02
C GLY A 148 6.48 18.00 -10.51
N VAL A 149 7.38 17.06 -10.15
CA VAL A 149 8.78 17.06 -10.59
C VAL A 149 8.88 17.04 -12.12
N ARG A 150 8.07 16.20 -12.77
CA ARG A 150 8.08 16.07 -14.24
C ARG A 150 7.51 17.29 -14.94
N PHE A 151 6.49 17.91 -14.37
CA PHE A 151 5.93 19.15 -14.87
C PHE A 151 6.97 20.28 -14.83
N VAL A 152 7.65 20.45 -13.69
CA VAL A 152 8.72 21.45 -13.54
C VAL A 152 9.86 21.17 -14.50
N TYR A 153 10.30 19.92 -14.61
CA TYR A 153 11.35 19.53 -15.55
C TYR A 153 10.98 19.82 -17.02
N ALA A 154 9.76 19.47 -17.44
CA ALA A 154 9.28 19.77 -18.78
C ALA A 154 9.23 21.28 -19.06
N ARG A 155 8.77 22.08 -18.10
CA ARG A 155 8.76 23.56 -18.22
C ARG A 155 10.16 24.15 -18.30
N ALA A 156 11.10 23.66 -17.50
CA ALA A 156 12.49 24.11 -17.52
C ALA A 156 13.18 23.82 -18.86
N LEU A 157 12.87 22.69 -19.51
CA LEU A 157 13.40 22.37 -20.83
C LEU A 157 12.84 23.26 -21.94
N VAL A 158 11.56 23.63 -21.86
CA VAL A 158 10.92 24.53 -22.84
C VAL A 158 11.49 25.95 -22.73
N LEU A 159 11.75 26.45 -21.53
CA LEU A 159 12.35 27.79 -21.32
C LEU A 159 13.83 27.88 -21.73
N ARG A 160 14.50 26.74 -21.90
CA ARG A 160 15.90 26.67 -22.37
C ARG A 160 16.03 26.57 -23.89
N ARG A 161 14.93 26.48 -24.63
CA ARG A 161 14.88 26.51 -26.10
C ARG A 161 14.43 27.87 -26.57
#